data_AF-A0A9D2N8J1-F1
#
_entry.id   AF-A0A9D2N8J1-F1
#
_cell.length_a   1.000
_cell.length_b   1.000
_cell.length_c   1.000
_cell.angle_alpha   90.00
_cell.angle_beta   90.00
_cell.angle_gamma   90.00
#
_symmetry.space_group_name_H-M   'P 1'
#
loop_
_entity.id
_entity.type
_entity.pdbx_description
1 polymer ?
#
loop_
_entity_poly.entity_id
_entity_poly.type
_entity_poly.pdbx_seq_one_letter_code
_entity_poly.pdbx_strand_id
1 'polypeptide(L)'
;GSGEEEHRRLMEYKKNCISRAALIQKKFAMCIRSSRLMKNYLRKLAGLMDLNGSTLIYSLWKGYQSQPVMKEFLEFCESLGIQIRTIHTSGHADRSALKAIIAHVQPDEIIPVHTLDPKSLKNMKSFPKESID
;
A
#
# COMPACT_ATOMS: atom_id res chain seq x y z
N GLY A 1 -37.23 -4.06 5.38
CA GLY A 1 -36.17 -4.08 6.39
C GLY A 1 -34.87 -4.49 5.74
N SER A 2 -33.92 -3.57 5.60
CA SER A 2 -32.61 -3.84 4.98
C SER A 2 -31.61 -4.46 5.97
N GLY A 3 -31.74 -4.15 7.27
CA GLY A 3 -30.80 -4.60 8.30
C GLY A 3 -30.86 -6.09 8.64
N GLU A 4 -32.03 -6.73 8.52
CA GLU A 4 -32.18 -8.17 8.82
C GLU A 4 -31.55 -9.07 7.75
N GLU A 5 -31.63 -8.66 6.48
CA GLU A 5 -31.01 -9.35 5.35
C GLU A 5 -29.47 -9.25 5.44
N GLU A 6 -28.95 -8.07 5.80
CA GLU A 6 -27.52 -7.83 5.98
C GLU A 6 -26.97 -8.60 7.19
N HIS A 7 -27.72 -8.62 8.30
CA HIS A 7 -27.37 -9.41 9.48
C HIS A 7 -27.32 -10.92 9.17
N ARG A 8 -28.28 -11.42 8.39
CA ARG A 8 -28.32 -12.83 7.97
C ARG A 8 -27.10 -13.21 7.14
N ARG A 9 -26.73 -12.36 6.16
CA ARG A 9 -25.51 -12.55 5.34
C ARG A 9 -24.24 -12.55 6.21
N LEU A 10 -24.12 -11.65 7.18
CA LEU A 10 -22.99 -11.62 8.10
C LEU A 10 -22.90 -12.89 8.98
N MET A 11 -24.04 -13.44 9.39
CA MET A 11 -24.09 -14.68 10.16
C MET A 11 -23.72 -15.92 9.33
N GLU A 12 -23.94 -15.92 8.03
CA GLU A 12 -23.43 -16.97 7.14
C GLU A 12 -21.89 -16.98 7.10
N TYR A 13 -21.26 -15.81 7.07
CA TYR A 13 -19.79 -15.69 7.13
C TYR A 13 -19.18 -16.16 8.46
N LYS A 14 -19.93 -16.13 9.58
CA LYS A 14 -19.45 -16.70 10.86
C LYS A 14 -19.12 -18.18 10.75
N LYS A 15 -19.78 -18.94 9.88
CA LYS A 15 -19.48 -20.36 9.66
C LYS A 15 -18.07 -20.59 9.11
N ASN A 16 -17.53 -19.60 8.39
CA ASN A 16 -16.18 -19.62 7.83
C ASN A 16 -15.16 -18.86 8.70
N CYS A 17 -15.55 -18.40 9.89
CA CYS A 17 -14.62 -17.75 10.81
C CYS A 17 -13.69 -18.77 11.47
N ILE A 18 -12.41 -18.66 11.15
CA ILE A 18 -11.37 -19.45 11.79
C ILE A 18 -11.07 -18.84 13.16
N SER A 19 -11.14 -19.65 14.21
CA SER A 19 -10.80 -19.21 15.57
C SER A 19 -9.28 -18.98 15.70
N ARG A 20 -8.88 -18.13 16.67
CA ARG A 20 -7.45 -17.88 16.94
C ARG A 20 -6.70 -19.17 17.29
N ALA A 21 -7.33 -20.04 18.08
CA ALA A 21 -6.77 -21.34 18.45
C ALA A 21 -6.51 -22.25 17.24
N ALA A 22 -7.36 -22.18 16.21
CA ALA A 22 -7.15 -22.90 14.96
C ALA A 22 -6.11 -22.24 14.04
N LEU A 23 -5.98 -20.91 14.07
CA LEU A 23 -4.98 -20.18 13.30
C LEU A 23 -3.54 -20.51 13.74
N ILE A 24 -3.30 -20.58 15.05
CA ILE A 24 -1.96 -20.80 15.62
C ILE A 24 -1.38 -22.17 15.24
N GLN A 25 -2.24 -23.14 14.92
CA GLN A 25 -1.82 -24.49 14.53
C GLN A 25 -1.32 -24.58 13.08
N LYS A 26 -1.44 -23.51 12.28
CA LYS A 26 -1.12 -23.52 10.85
C LYS A 26 -0.25 -22.32 10.47
N LYS A 27 0.51 -22.47 9.38
CA LYS A 27 1.10 -21.31 8.71
C LYS A 27 0.00 -20.57 7.97
N PHE A 28 -0.09 -19.26 8.15
CA PHE A 28 -1.14 -18.43 7.53
C PHE A 28 -0.56 -17.13 6.98
N ALA A 29 -1.28 -16.54 6.03
CA ALA A 29 -1.11 -15.18 5.59
C ALA A 29 -2.38 -14.40 5.90
N MET A 30 -2.24 -13.12 6.29
CA MET A 30 -3.37 -12.28 6.67
C MET A 30 -3.21 -10.88 6.08
N CYS A 31 -4.27 -10.39 5.43
CA CYS A 31 -4.36 -8.99 5.05
C CYS A 31 -4.72 -8.17 6.28
N ILE A 32 -3.91 -7.18 6.61
CA ILE A 32 -4.10 -6.34 7.77
C ILE A 32 -4.20 -4.86 7.38
N ARG A 33 -4.95 -4.09 8.17
CA ARG A 33 -5.07 -2.63 8.02
C ARG A 33 -4.49 -1.95 9.25
N SER A 34 -3.71 -0.89 9.03
CA SER A 34 -3.21 -0.02 10.09
C SER A 34 -4.37 0.65 10.84
N SER A 35 -4.79 0.03 11.95
CA SER A 35 -5.92 0.48 12.76
C SER A 35 -5.75 0.03 14.21
N ARG A 36 -6.40 0.75 15.14
CA ARG A 36 -6.37 0.41 16.57
C ARG A 36 -6.91 -1.00 16.86
N LEU A 37 -7.96 -1.40 16.15
CA LEU A 37 -8.55 -2.75 16.27
C LEU A 37 -7.56 -3.82 15.84
N MET A 38 -6.84 -3.59 14.74
CA MET A 38 -5.81 -4.53 14.27
C MET A 38 -4.61 -4.61 15.21
N LYS A 39 -4.13 -3.47 15.75
CA LYS A 39 -3.07 -3.48 16.79
C LYS A 39 -3.48 -4.33 17.99
N ASN A 40 -4.71 -4.17 18.47
CA ASN A 40 -5.25 -4.97 19.56
C ASN A 40 -5.36 -6.46 19.22
N TYR A 41 -5.73 -6.79 17.98
CA TYR A 41 -5.78 -8.16 17.50
C TYR A 41 -4.38 -8.80 17.48
N LEU A 42 -3.39 -8.11 16.91
CA LEU A 42 -2.00 -8.57 16.87
C LEU A 42 -1.40 -8.74 18.27
N ARG A 43 -1.70 -7.83 19.20
CA ARG A 43 -1.29 -7.97 20.61
C ARG A 43 -1.86 -9.24 21.25
N LYS A 44 -3.14 -9.55 21.00
CA LYS A 44 -3.74 -10.81 21.49
C LYS A 44 -3.12 -12.02 20.83
N LEU A 45 -2.78 -11.92 19.54
CA LEU A 45 -2.13 -13.00 18.81
C LEU A 45 -0.71 -13.27 19.31
N ALA A 46 0.07 -12.22 19.58
CA ALA A 46 1.40 -12.30 20.18
C ALA A 46 1.40 -12.95 21.58
N GLY A 47 0.28 -12.84 22.31
CA GLY A 47 0.10 -13.55 23.59
C GLY A 47 -0.21 -15.05 23.44
N LEU A 48 -0.51 -15.52 22.23
CA LEU A 48 -0.88 -16.91 21.95
C LEU A 48 0.12 -17.64 21.04
N MET A 49 0.93 -16.91 20.27
CA MET A 49 1.99 -17.45 19.44
C MET A 49 3.16 -16.47 19.35
N ASP A 50 4.36 -17.00 19.16
CA ASP A 50 5.52 -16.17 18.83
C ASP A 50 5.38 -15.61 17.41
N LEU A 51 5.49 -14.29 17.30
CA LEU A 51 5.46 -13.59 16.02
C LEU A 51 6.87 -13.26 15.51
N ASN A 52 7.90 -13.54 16.30
CA ASN A 52 9.29 -13.32 15.91
C ASN A 52 9.64 -14.13 14.65
N GLY A 53 10.19 -13.44 13.65
CA GLY A 53 10.50 -14.03 12.34
C GLY A 53 9.32 -14.02 11.35
N SER A 54 8.13 -13.55 11.76
CA SER A 54 7.05 -13.27 10.81
C SER A 54 7.43 -12.11 9.89
N THR A 55 6.84 -12.06 8.68
CA THR A 55 7.11 -10.99 7.72
C THR A 55 5.86 -10.19 7.42
N LEU A 56 5.94 -8.87 7.56
CA LEU A 56 4.95 -7.92 7.07
C LEU A 56 5.38 -7.38 5.71
N ILE A 57 4.60 -7.69 4.68
CA ILE A 57 4.79 -7.12 3.34
C ILE A 57 4.08 -5.77 3.28
N TYR A 58 4.86 -4.69 3.24
CA TYR A 58 4.36 -3.34 3.04
C TYR A 58 4.30 -3.03 1.54
N SER A 59 3.10 -3.11 0.96
CA SER A 59 2.88 -2.88 -0.47
C SER A 59 2.41 -1.47 -0.85
N LEU A 60 2.35 -0.57 0.13
CA LEU A 60 1.90 0.81 -0.07
C LEU A 60 3.08 1.71 -0.46
N TRP A 61 2.76 2.93 -0.90
CA TRP A 61 3.77 3.93 -1.23
C TRP A 61 4.67 4.21 -0.02
N LYS A 62 6.00 4.22 -0.25
CA LYS A 62 7.00 4.43 0.82
C LYS A 62 6.77 5.73 1.60
N GLY A 63 6.27 6.77 0.95
CA GLY A 63 5.98 8.05 1.61
C GLY A 63 4.88 7.98 2.67
N TYR A 64 4.03 6.95 2.67
CA TYR A 64 3.06 6.74 3.76
C TYR A 64 3.70 6.19 5.03
N GLN A 65 4.93 5.67 4.98
CA GLN A 65 5.63 5.20 6.19
C GLN A 65 5.96 6.34 7.16
N SER A 66 6.12 7.58 6.66
CA SER A 66 6.39 8.75 7.50
C SER A 66 5.13 9.33 8.16
N GLN A 67 3.93 8.89 7.77
CA GLN A 67 2.71 9.35 8.41
C GLN A 67 2.63 8.83 9.85
N PRO A 68 2.26 9.65 10.85
CA PRO A 68 2.35 9.28 12.27
C PRO A 68 1.66 7.95 12.61
N VAL A 69 0.44 7.75 12.10
CA VAL A 69 -0.37 6.55 12.36
C VAL A 69 0.29 5.29 11.78
N MET A 70 0.87 5.41 10.58
CA MET A 70 1.54 4.29 9.93
C MET A 70 2.86 3.98 10.60
N LYS A 71 3.67 5.01 10.88
CA LYS A 71 4.94 4.88 11.60
C LYS A 71 4.76 4.14 12.92
N GLU A 72 3.83 4.60 13.76
CA GLU A 72 3.50 3.97 15.05
C GLU A 72 2.98 2.53 14.87
N PHE A 73 2.35 2.20 13.75
CA PHE A 73 1.90 0.84 13.45
C PHE A 73 3.06 -0.08 13.05
N LEU A 74 3.98 0.42 12.23
CA LEU A 74 5.16 -0.31 11.81
C LEU A 74 6.10 -0.56 12.99
N GLU A 75 6.38 0.46 13.80
CA GLU A 75 7.18 0.34 15.04
C GLU A 75 6.58 -0.69 16.01
N PHE A 76 5.25 -0.69 16.15
CA PHE A 76 4.56 -1.71 16.95
C PHE A 76 4.78 -3.12 16.39
N CYS A 77 4.71 -3.31 15.07
CA CYS A 77 4.96 -4.62 14.46
C CYS A 77 6.42 -5.06 14.66
N GLU A 78 7.38 -4.15 14.51
CA GLU A 78 8.80 -4.42 14.77
C GLU A 78 9.04 -4.80 16.24
N SER A 79 8.34 -4.15 17.18
CA SER A 79 8.41 -4.50 18.61
C SER A 79 7.96 -5.92 18.94
N LEU A 80 7.15 -6.52 18.05
CA LEU A 80 6.71 -7.93 18.13
C LEU A 80 7.65 -8.90 17.40
N GLY A 81 8.80 -8.43 16.88
CA GLY A 81 9.76 -9.24 16.13
C GLY A 81 9.35 -9.49 14.67
N ILE A 82 8.38 -8.74 14.13
CA ILE A 82 7.92 -8.87 12.75
C ILE A 82 8.86 -8.09 11.83
N GLN A 83 9.40 -8.76 10.81
CA GLN A 83 10.24 -8.13 9.80
C GLN A 83 9.41 -7.39 8.76
N ILE A 84 9.66 -6.11 8.55
CA ILE A 84 8.96 -5.31 7.54
C ILE A 84 9.72 -5.37 6.22
N ARG A 85 9.04 -5.81 5.15
CA ARG A 85 9.57 -5.83 3.78
C ARG A 85 8.73 -4.93 2.90
N THR A 86 9.33 -3.85 2.40
CA THR A 86 8.66 -2.92 1.49
C THR A 86 8.75 -3.44 0.06
N ILE A 87 7.61 -3.77 -0.54
CA ILE A 87 7.50 -4.23 -1.93
C ILE A 87 6.44 -3.36 -2.61
N HIS A 88 6.86 -2.24 -3.19
CA HIS A 88 5.96 -1.30 -3.86
C HIS A 88 6.38 -1.15 -5.33
N THR A 89 5.45 -1.40 -6.24
CA THR A 89 5.58 -1.06 -7.66
C THR A 89 4.81 0.23 -7.91
N SER A 90 5.46 1.27 -8.45
CA SER A 90 4.78 2.53 -8.76
C SER A 90 3.83 2.32 -9.95
N GLY A 91 2.55 2.67 -9.78
CA GLY A 91 1.59 2.76 -10.90
C GLY A 91 1.72 4.05 -11.73
N HIS A 92 2.68 4.90 -11.40
CA HIS A 92 2.96 6.15 -12.11
C HIS A 92 4.06 5.95 -13.15
N ALA A 93 3.92 6.63 -14.29
CA ALA A 93 4.98 6.75 -15.28
C ALA A 93 6.21 7.41 -14.66
N ASP A 94 7.36 6.74 -14.75
CA ASP A 94 8.62 7.33 -14.35
C ASP A 94 9.09 8.41 -15.35
N ARG A 95 10.20 9.09 -15.04
CA ARG A 95 10.72 10.16 -15.90
C ARG A 95 11.08 9.66 -17.31
N SER A 96 11.54 8.41 -17.45
CA SER A 96 11.84 7.81 -18.75
C SER A 96 10.58 7.60 -19.58
N ALA A 97 9.53 7.04 -18.98
CA ALA A 97 8.24 6.86 -19.63
C ALA A 97 7.61 8.20 -20.03
N LEU A 98 7.69 9.22 -19.17
CA LEU A 98 7.22 10.57 -19.48
C LEU A 98 8.00 11.18 -20.66
N LYS A 99 9.33 11.05 -20.69
CA LYS A 99 10.14 11.52 -21.83
C LYS A 99 9.79 10.79 -23.12
N ALA A 100 9.59 9.47 -23.06
CA ALA A 100 9.20 8.68 -24.23
C ALA A 100 7.84 9.12 -24.80
N ILE A 101 6.87 9.37 -23.92
CA ILE A 101 5.54 9.88 -24.33
C ILE A 101 5.66 11.27 -24.94
N ILE A 102 6.42 12.20 -24.32
CA ILE A 102 6.61 13.55 -24.87
C ILE A 102 7.30 13.51 -26.23
N ALA A 103 8.34 12.68 -26.37
CA ALA A 103 9.06 12.53 -27.64
C ALA A 103 8.18 11.91 -28.74
N HIS A 104 7.31 10.96 -28.40
CA HIS A 104 6.42 10.31 -29.37
C HIS A 104 5.24 11.21 -29.77
N VAL A 105 4.63 11.91 -28.82
CA VAL A 105 3.43 12.73 -29.05
C VAL A 105 3.78 14.11 -29.60
N GLN A 106 4.96 14.65 -29.28
CA GLN A 106 5.41 16.00 -29.64
C GLN A 106 4.36 17.10 -29.38
N PRO A 107 3.82 17.21 -28.15
CA PRO A 107 2.75 18.17 -27.86
C PRO A 107 3.26 19.62 -27.88
N ASP A 108 2.48 20.54 -28.45
CA ASP A 108 2.78 21.98 -28.45
C ASP A 108 2.77 22.57 -27.02
N GLU A 109 1.92 22.03 -26.14
CA GLU A 109 1.83 22.45 -24.76
C GLU A 109 1.73 21.25 -23.79
N ILE A 110 2.41 21.39 -22.64
CA ILE A 110 2.39 20.41 -21.55
C ILE A 110 1.79 21.11 -20.34
N ILE A 111 0.63 20.63 -19.89
CA ILE A 111 -0.06 21.10 -18.68
C ILE A 111 0.10 20.01 -17.60
N PRO A 112 1.04 20.16 -16.65
CA PRO A 112 1.23 19.17 -15.61
C PRO A 112 0.07 19.16 -14.62
N VAL A 113 -0.58 18.01 -14.45
CA VAL A 113 -1.61 17.74 -13.42
C VAL A 113 -1.15 16.60 -12.51
N HIS A 114 -1.51 16.65 -11.22
CA HIS A 114 -1.21 15.62 -10.22
C HIS A 114 0.30 15.31 -10.02
N THR A 115 1.15 16.33 -10.13
CA THR A 115 2.59 16.25 -9.85
C THR A 115 2.97 17.15 -8.66
N LEU A 116 3.96 16.73 -7.88
CA LEU A 116 4.54 17.54 -6.79
C LEU A 116 5.62 18.50 -7.30
N ASP A 117 6.08 18.35 -8.54
CA ASP A 117 7.08 19.22 -9.17
C ASP A 117 6.69 19.58 -10.62
N PRO A 118 5.75 20.53 -10.79
CA PRO A 118 5.32 20.98 -12.11
C PRO A 118 6.41 21.73 -12.88
N LYS A 119 7.45 22.27 -12.20
CA LYS A 119 8.55 22.99 -12.86
C LYS A 119 9.45 22.03 -13.64
N SER A 120 9.75 20.87 -13.08
CA SER A 120 10.57 19.85 -13.77
C SER A 120 9.96 19.37 -15.08
N LEU A 121 8.63 19.25 -15.16
CA LEU A 121 7.89 18.84 -16.35
C LEU A 121 7.83 19.94 -17.41
N LYS A 122 7.63 21.20 -17.01
CA LYS A 122 7.66 22.34 -17.95
C LYS A 122 9.03 22.50 -18.60
N ASN A 123 10.10 22.19 -17.88
CA ASN A 123 11.47 22.25 -18.40
C ASN A 123 11.83 21.07 -19.33
N MET A 124 10.98 20.06 -19.49
CA MET A 124 11.16 19.00 -20.50
C MET A 124 10.77 19.44 -21.92
N LYS A 125 10.35 20.71 -22.11
CA LYS A 125 9.96 21.28 -23.40
C LYS A 125 11.12 21.62 -24.36
N SER A 126 12.38 21.54 -23.95
CA SER A 126 13.50 21.86 -24.85
C SER A 126 14.01 20.60 -25.55
N PHE A 127 13.25 20.08 -26.51
CA PHE A 127 13.83 19.30 -27.60
C PHE A 127 13.88 20.20 -28.83
N PRO A 128 15.04 20.37 -29.49
CA PRO A 128 15.11 21.15 -30.71
C PRO A 128 14.13 20.55 -31.71
N LYS A 129 13.22 21.38 -32.23
CA LYS A 129 12.49 21.03 -33.45
C LYS A 129 13.57 20.97 -34.54
N GLU A 130 13.96 19.78 -34.98
CA GLU A 130 14.71 19.67 -36.23
C GLU A 130 13.84 20.29 -37.32
N SER A 131 14.32 21.39 -37.87
CA SER A 131 13.77 22.04 -39.05
C SER A 131 13.90 21.06 -40.21
N ILE A 132 12.78 20.49 -40.63
CA ILE A 132 12.68 19.85 -41.93
C ILE A 132 12.50 20.99 -42.93
N ASP A 133 13.59 21.38 -43.58
CA ASP A 133 13.57 22.09 -44.86
C ASP A 133 13.03 21.16 -45.97
#